data_AF-A0AAJ2US64-F1
#
_entry.id   AF-A0AAJ2US64-F1
#
_cell.length_a   1.000
_cell.length_b   1.000
_cell.length_c   1.000
_cell.angle_alpha   90.00
_cell.angle_beta   90.00
_cell.angle_gamma   90.00
#
_symmetry.space_group_name_H-M   'P 1'
#
loop_
_entity.id
_entity.type
_entity.pdbx_description
1 polymer ?
#
loop_
_entity_poly.entity_id
_entity_poly.type
_entity_poly.pdbx_seq_one_letter_code
_entity_poly.pdbx_strand_id
1 'polypeptide(L)'
;MAEQPVVTAAPHPYVVRVHRRSAHERQPQHPYPQPRPYPGPRPYPDPQPYPDPQTAAAPTPPFNAPAARRLRIALGMGPEHVAYGMRSSFGLPYVTPDLVAAWERGAIAPTSPELTALAGVLWCSPGELIGTPRTLREHRMVRGIAAEDIARAVGLELSAYLQMEESGEWRGTDRQSAALAVALDLSLPELVVATGREVRLRELLHSAVTTRWQAHVRPAAKLLSLDRQLDRHLLEDVLREMHTDYQGRVTATLTWANGTAATDSGDAGLDFLDGIVDHFWSLVQRTTTY
;
A
#
# COMPACT_ATOMS: atom_id res chain seq x y z
N MET A 1 -61.88 -15.60 11.97
CA MET A 1 -62.17 -14.20 11.59
C MET A 1 -62.53 -13.45 12.84
N ALA A 2 -61.66 -12.54 13.30
CA ALA A 2 -61.97 -11.57 14.34
C ALA A 2 -61.00 -10.40 14.17
N GLU A 3 -61.57 -9.23 13.90
CA GLU A 3 -60.91 -7.97 13.55
C GLU A 3 -60.20 -7.35 14.77
N GLN A 4 -58.99 -6.85 14.57
CA GLN A 4 -58.29 -6.00 15.53
C GLN A 4 -58.60 -4.52 15.22
N PRO A 5 -59.03 -3.70 16.18
CA PRO A 5 -59.19 -2.28 15.96
C PRO A 5 -57.87 -1.52 16.18
N VAL A 6 -57.48 -0.77 15.17
CA VAL A 6 -56.40 0.23 15.20
C VAL A 6 -56.85 1.40 16.07
N VAL A 7 -56.12 1.67 17.16
CA VAL A 7 -56.30 2.88 17.99
C VAL A 7 -55.14 3.83 17.70
N THR A 8 -55.46 4.87 16.93
CA THR A 8 -54.64 6.05 16.68
C THR A 8 -54.61 6.95 17.92
N ALA A 9 -53.44 7.15 18.53
CA ALA A 9 -53.25 8.12 19.61
C ALA A 9 -52.71 9.44 19.06
N ALA A 10 -53.42 10.53 19.36
CA ALA A 10 -53.09 11.90 18.99
C ALA A 10 -51.99 12.52 19.89
N PRO A 11 -51.20 13.49 19.40
CA PRO A 11 -50.11 14.11 20.15
C PRO A 11 -50.61 15.14 21.17
N HIS A 12 -50.03 15.10 22.38
CA HIS A 12 -50.26 16.07 23.46
C HIS A 12 -49.49 17.39 23.21
N PRO A 13 -50.11 18.57 23.41
CA PRO A 13 -49.43 19.86 23.31
C PRO A 13 -48.73 20.23 24.63
N TYR A 14 -47.43 20.53 24.56
CA TYR A 14 -46.68 21.15 25.66
C TYR A 14 -46.93 22.66 25.70
N VAL A 15 -47.48 23.15 26.82
CA VAL A 15 -47.65 24.58 27.11
C VAL A 15 -46.69 25.00 28.24
N VAL A 16 -45.73 25.85 27.85
CA VAL A 16 -45.23 27.08 28.49
C VAL A 16 -44.91 27.10 29.99
N ARG A 17 -43.68 27.54 30.32
CA ARG A 17 -43.47 28.53 31.40
C ARG A 17 -42.28 29.44 31.13
N VAL A 18 -42.58 30.67 30.73
CA VAL A 18 -41.63 31.80 30.64
C VAL A 18 -41.61 32.49 32.01
N HIS A 19 -40.47 32.47 32.70
CA HIS A 19 -40.27 33.30 33.89
C HIS A 19 -39.71 34.66 33.49
N ARG A 20 -40.61 35.65 33.52
CA ARG A 20 -40.33 37.08 33.51
C ARG A 20 -39.78 37.48 34.89
N ARG A 21 -38.58 38.06 34.98
CA ARG A 21 -38.15 38.86 36.14
C ARG A 21 -37.60 40.19 35.66
N SER A 22 -38.30 41.25 36.07
CA SER A 22 -37.95 42.64 35.81
C SER A 22 -36.93 43.17 36.81
N ALA A 23 -36.11 44.08 36.29
CA ALA A 23 -35.27 45.10 36.90
C ALA A 23 -35.49 45.45 38.38
N HIS A 24 -34.40 45.51 39.14
CA HIS A 24 -33.84 46.73 39.78
C HIS A 24 -32.72 46.31 40.72
N GLU A 25 -31.45 46.49 40.34
CA GLU A 25 -30.39 46.51 41.34
C GLU A 25 -29.25 47.46 40.96
N ARG A 26 -28.84 48.20 41.98
CA ARG A 26 -28.10 49.46 41.96
C ARG A 26 -26.66 49.28 41.48
N GLN A 27 -26.19 50.22 40.65
CA GLN A 27 -24.78 50.41 40.33
C GLN A 27 -23.98 50.82 41.58
N PRO A 28 -22.90 50.11 41.94
CA PRO A 28 -21.82 50.69 42.71
C PRO A 28 -20.87 51.44 41.77
N GLN A 29 -20.71 52.76 42.01
CA GLN A 29 -19.71 53.59 41.37
C GLN A 29 -18.30 53.14 41.80
N HIS A 30 -17.56 52.51 40.90
CA HIS A 30 -16.11 52.33 41.03
C HIS A 30 -15.39 53.36 40.15
N PRO A 31 -14.39 54.09 40.67
CA PRO A 31 -13.63 55.04 39.87
C PRO A 31 -12.74 54.28 38.87
N TYR A 32 -12.88 54.62 37.59
CA TYR A 32 -12.05 54.08 36.51
C TYR A 32 -10.57 54.41 36.75
N PRO A 33 -9.66 53.42 36.74
CA PRO A 33 -8.25 53.71 36.50
C PRO A 33 -8.07 54.10 35.02
N GLN A 34 -7.31 55.16 34.79
CA GLN A 34 -7.00 55.67 33.45
C GLN A 34 -6.37 54.57 32.56
N PRO A 35 -6.69 54.53 31.25
CA PRO A 35 -6.10 53.55 30.34
C PRO A 35 -4.61 53.81 30.18
N ARG A 36 -3.79 52.79 30.44
CA ARG A 36 -2.39 52.78 30.04
C ARG A 36 -2.30 52.91 28.51
N PRO A 37 -1.32 53.63 27.95
CA PRO A 37 -1.13 53.67 26.51
C PRO A 37 -0.89 52.26 26.00
N TYR A 38 -1.69 51.80 25.04
CA TYR A 38 -1.45 50.53 24.36
C TYR A 38 -0.05 50.56 23.73
N PRO A 39 0.83 49.59 24.02
CA PRO A 39 1.98 49.38 23.15
C PRO A 39 1.42 49.03 21.76
N GLY A 40 1.94 49.68 20.72
CA GLY A 40 1.47 49.52 19.34
C GLY A 40 1.42 48.05 18.89
N PRO A 41 0.62 47.73 17.86
CA PRO A 41 0.43 46.36 17.41
C PRO A 41 1.79 45.72 17.11
N ARG A 42 2.06 44.59 17.76
CA ARG A 42 3.18 43.72 17.35
C ARG A 42 2.95 43.38 15.87
N PRO A 43 3.99 43.45 15.01
CA PRO A 43 3.84 42.98 13.65
C PRO A 43 3.33 41.54 13.72
N TYR A 44 2.24 41.26 13.00
CA TYR A 44 1.75 39.90 12.85
C TYR A 44 2.93 39.04 12.40
N PRO A 45 3.20 37.88 13.03
CA PRO A 45 4.09 36.93 12.40
C PRO A 45 3.52 36.64 11.01
N ASP A 46 4.40 36.66 10.00
CA ASP A 46 4.03 36.39 8.61
C ASP A 46 3.07 35.20 8.55
N PRO A 47 2.02 35.24 7.69
CA PRO A 47 1.16 34.09 7.51
C PRO A 47 2.05 32.91 7.14
N GLN A 48 2.17 31.95 8.07
CA GLN A 48 2.82 30.69 7.81
C GLN A 48 2.22 30.17 6.50
N PRO A 49 3.03 29.87 5.46
CA PRO A 49 2.50 29.21 4.29
C PRO A 49 1.75 27.99 4.79
N TYR A 50 0.50 27.84 4.35
CA TYR A 50 -0.30 26.66 4.64
C TYR A 50 0.62 25.45 4.52
N PRO A 51 0.68 24.55 5.52
CA PRO A 51 1.33 23.28 5.29
C PRO A 51 0.64 22.70 4.06
N ASP A 52 1.40 22.48 2.99
CA ASP A 52 0.92 21.79 1.81
C ASP A 52 0.13 20.58 2.32
N PRO A 53 -1.05 20.28 1.77
CA PRO A 53 -1.64 18.97 1.94
C PRO A 53 -0.79 17.99 1.12
N GLN A 54 0.47 17.80 1.52
CA GLN A 54 1.10 16.48 1.53
C GLN A 54 0.30 15.63 2.52
N THR A 55 -0.93 15.36 2.10
CA THR A 55 -1.71 14.18 2.44
C THR A 55 -0.70 13.06 2.45
N ALA A 56 -0.49 12.44 3.61
CA ALA A 56 0.39 11.29 3.79
C ALA A 56 0.35 10.46 2.51
N ALA A 57 1.43 10.51 1.73
CA ALA A 57 1.42 10.02 0.35
C ALA A 57 1.22 8.52 0.44
N ALA A 58 -0.04 8.08 0.33
CA ALA A 58 -0.36 6.70 0.07
C ALA A 58 0.53 6.28 -1.09
N PRO A 59 1.27 5.16 -0.97
CA PRO A 59 2.24 4.76 -1.98
C PRO A 59 1.56 4.82 -3.35
N THR A 60 2.11 5.66 -4.22
CA THR A 60 1.58 5.81 -5.57
C THR A 60 1.69 4.45 -6.24
N PRO A 61 0.56 3.86 -6.68
CA PRO A 61 0.62 2.56 -7.34
C PRO A 61 1.56 2.64 -8.53
N PRO A 62 2.32 1.58 -8.85
CA PRO A 62 3.20 1.57 -9.99
C PRO A 62 2.35 1.84 -11.23
N PHE A 63 2.67 2.91 -11.95
CA PHE A 63 1.86 3.38 -13.08
C PHE A 63 2.47 2.96 -14.41
N ASN A 64 1.66 2.34 -15.27
CA ASN A 64 2.07 1.93 -16.61
C ASN A 64 1.81 3.06 -17.61
N ALA A 65 2.73 4.03 -17.63
CA ALA A 65 2.68 5.19 -18.53
C ALA A 65 2.54 4.83 -20.02
N PRO A 66 3.28 3.83 -20.55
CA PRO A 66 3.07 3.38 -21.93
C PRO A 66 1.67 2.82 -22.20
N ALA A 67 1.08 2.09 -21.25
CA ALA A 67 -0.28 1.56 -21.41
C ALA A 67 -1.32 2.67 -21.47
N ALA A 68 -1.25 3.65 -20.56
CA ALA A 68 -2.13 4.81 -20.58
C ALA A 68 -2.10 5.55 -21.93
N ARG A 69 -0.89 5.80 -22.45
CA ARG A 69 -0.70 6.45 -23.76
C ARG A 69 -1.29 5.63 -24.90
N ARG A 70 -1.09 4.32 -24.92
CA ARG A 70 -1.65 3.43 -25.96
C ARG A 70 -3.18 3.45 -25.94
N LEU A 71 -3.79 3.33 -24.76
CA LEU A 71 -5.25 3.36 -24.60
C LEU A 71 -5.84 4.69 -25.05
N ARG A 72 -5.23 5.81 -24.65
CA ARG A 72 -5.64 7.14 -25.11
C ARG A 72 -5.58 7.28 -26.64
N ILE A 73 -4.49 6.86 -27.26
CA ILE A 73 -4.32 6.92 -28.72
C ILE A 73 -5.34 6.02 -29.42
N ALA A 74 -5.62 4.84 -28.88
CA ALA A 74 -6.63 3.93 -29.43
C ALA A 74 -8.05 4.54 -29.43
N LEU A 75 -8.35 5.41 -28.46
CA LEU A 75 -9.59 6.18 -28.41
C LEU A 75 -9.59 7.45 -29.27
N GLY A 76 -8.48 7.77 -29.96
CA GLY A 76 -8.34 9.00 -30.74
C GLY A 76 -8.32 10.28 -29.91
N MET A 77 -8.09 10.18 -28.60
CA MET A 77 -8.11 11.32 -27.69
C MET A 77 -6.72 11.97 -27.60
N GLY A 78 -6.65 13.29 -27.49
CA GLY A 78 -5.44 13.99 -27.06
C GLY A 78 -5.39 14.20 -25.55
N PRO A 79 -4.22 14.57 -24.96
CA PRO A 79 -4.09 14.82 -23.52
C PRO A 79 -5.07 15.87 -22.99
N GLU A 80 -5.45 16.84 -23.82
CA GLU A 80 -6.44 17.87 -23.53
C GLU A 80 -7.84 17.33 -23.28
N HIS A 81 -8.25 16.32 -24.06
CA HIS A 81 -9.53 15.65 -23.90
C HIS A 81 -9.58 14.88 -22.59
N VAL A 82 -8.49 14.20 -22.24
CA VAL A 82 -8.37 13.45 -20.99
C VAL A 82 -8.42 14.40 -19.79
N ALA A 83 -7.62 15.46 -19.82
CA ALA A 83 -7.59 16.45 -18.75
C ALA A 83 -8.97 17.11 -18.56
N TYR A 84 -9.67 17.42 -19.66
CA TYR A 84 -11.03 17.92 -19.59
C TYR A 84 -11.99 16.91 -18.94
N GLY A 85 -11.92 15.63 -19.32
CA GLY A 85 -12.73 14.55 -18.72
C GLY A 85 -12.50 14.42 -17.22
N MET A 86 -11.24 14.44 -16.77
CA MET A 86 -10.90 14.35 -15.35
C MET A 86 -11.39 15.56 -14.55
N ARG A 87 -11.27 16.77 -15.11
CA ARG A 87 -11.80 17.99 -14.46
C ARG A 87 -13.32 18.00 -14.37
N SER A 88 -14.00 17.64 -15.47
CA SER A 88 -15.46 17.77 -15.59
C SER A 88 -16.22 16.64 -14.90
N SER A 89 -15.73 15.39 -15.00
CA SER A 89 -16.47 14.20 -14.57
C SER A 89 -16.00 13.65 -13.22
N PHE A 90 -14.76 13.95 -12.82
CA PHE A 90 -14.15 13.39 -11.60
C PHE A 90 -13.74 14.45 -10.58
N GLY A 91 -14.03 15.74 -10.84
CA GLY A 91 -13.80 16.82 -9.88
C GLY A 91 -12.33 17.06 -9.55
N LEU A 92 -11.42 16.80 -10.49
CA LEU A 92 -9.98 17.02 -10.33
C LEU A 92 -9.53 18.28 -11.10
N PRO A 93 -9.88 19.52 -10.64
CA PRO A 93 -9.75 20.76 -11.42
C PRO A 93 -8.30 21.13 -11.77
N TYR A 94 -7.33 20.62 -11.02
CA TYR A 94 -5.91 20.89 -11.19
C TYR A 94 -5.26 20.09 -12.32
N VAL A 95 -5.95 19.07 -12.88
CA VAL A 95 -5.38 18.23 -13.93
C VAL A 95 -5.30 19.01 -15.23
N THR A 96 -4.06 19.23 -15.71
CA THR A 96 -3.77 19.92 -16.98
C THR A 96 -3.36 18.93 -18.08
N PRO A 97 -3.45 19.32 -19.36
CA PRO A 97 -2.94 18.47 -20.46
C PRO A 97 -1.45 18.15 -20.31
N ASP A 98 -0.67 19.10 -19.79
CA ASP A 98 0.76 18.90 -19.52
C ASP A 98 1.02 17.88 -18.42
N LEU A 99 0.16 17.84 -17.38
CA LEU A 99 0.23 16.84 -16.33
C LEU A 99 -0.07 15.44 -16.88
N VAL A 100 -1.09 15.30 -17.72
CA VAL A 100 -1.39 14.03 -18.41
C VAL A 100 -0.22 13.60 -19.28
N ALA A 101 0.39 14.54 -20.02
CA ALA A 101 1.56 14.25 -20.84
C ALA A 101 2.80 13.89 -19.99
N ALA A 102 2.95 14.48 -18.80
CA ALA A 102 4.01 14.13 -17.85
C ALA A 102 3.84 12.71 -17.29
N TRP A 103 2.59 12.31 -16.99
CA TRP A 103 2.28 10.93 -16.62
C TRP A 103 2.63 9.95 -17.74
N GLU A 104 2.21 10.23 -18.98
CA GLU A 104 2.48 9.35 -20.13
C GLU A 104 3.96 9.20 -20.49
N ARG A 105 4.80 10.18 -20.11
CA ARG A 105 6.25 10.11 -20.24
C ARG A 105 6.93 9.44 -19.04
N GLY A 106 6.18 9.10 -18.00
CA GLY A 106 6.72 8.57 -16.74
C GLY A 106 7.51 9.58 -15.92
N ALA A 107 7.33 10.89 -16.17
CA ALA A 107 8.03 11.93 -15.41
C ALA A 107 7.46 12.10 -13.99
N ILE A 108 6.16 11.84 -13.83
CA ILE A 108 5.42 11.85 -12.56
C ILE A 108 4.45 10.67 -12.61
N ALA A 109 4.12 10.07 -11.46
CA ALA A 109 3.09 9.04 -11.37
C ALA A 109 1.78 9.62 -10.79
N PRO A 110 0.61 9.25 -11.32
CA PRO A 110 -0.68 9.67 -10.80
C PRO A 110 -0.98 8.99 -9.46
N THR A 111 -1.52 9.74 -8.51
CA THR A 111 -2.01 9.22 -7.22
C THR A 111 -3.16 8.21 -7.42
N SER A 112 -3.51 7.46 -6.38
CA SER A 112 -4.64 6.51 -6.41
C SER A 112 -5.97 7.08 -6.95
N PRO A 113 -6.45 8.25 -6.50
CA PRO A 113 -7.68 8.85 -7.05
C PRO A 113 -7.51 9.31 -8.51
N GLU A 114 -6.34 9.85 -8.88
CA GLU A 114 -6.04 10.25 -10.25
C GLU A 114 -6.01 9.06 -11.20
N LEU A 115 -5.43 7.93 -10.80
CA LEU A 115 -5.40 6.71 -11.58
C LEU A 115 -6.82 6.17 -11.82
N THR A 116 -7.67 6.21 -10.80
CA THR A 116 -9.08 5.78 -10.91
C THR A 116 -9.87 6.68 -11.88
N ALA A 117 -9.68 8.00 -11.78
CA ALA A 117 -10.30 8.95 -12.70
C ALA A 117 -9.77 8.80 -14.13
N LEU A 118 -8.47 8.58 -14.30
CA LEU A 118 -7.84 8.34 -15.59
C LEU A 118 -8.40 7.07 -16.25
N ALA A 119 -8.54 5.99 -15.48
CA ALA A 119 -9.15 4.75 -15.95
C ALA A 119 -10.60 4.97 -16.42
N GLY A 120 -11.38 5.73 -15.64
CA GLY A 120 -12.75 6.08 -16.01
C GLY A 120 -12.84 6.89 -17.32
N VAL A 121 -11.94 7.85 -17.54
CA VAL A 121 -11.89 8.65 -18.78
C VAL A 121 -11.41 7.82 -19.98
N LEU A 122 -10.47 6.91 -19.76
CA LEU A 122 -9.95 5.99 -20.80
C LEU A 122 -10.83 4.75 -21.00
N TRP A 123 -11.97 4.65 -20.31
CA TRP A 123 -12.90 3.52 -20.37
C TRP A 123 -12.21 2.17 -20.16
N CYS A 124 -11.19 2.15 -19.31
CA CYS A 124 -10.43 0.96 -18.95
C CYS A 124 -10.55 0.67 -17.45
N SER A 125 -10.15 -0.53 -17.05
CA SER A 125 -10.03 -0.87 -15.63
C SER A 125 -8.78 -0.18 -15.04
N PRO A 126 -8.82 0.27 -13.77
CA PRO A 126 -7.63 0.79 -13.09
C PRO A 126 -6.44 -0.18 -13.14
N GLY A 127 -6.72 -1.48 -13.13
CA GLY A 127 -5.73 -2.55 -13.29
C GLY A 127 -4.89 -2.48 -14.56
N GLU A 128 -5.48 -2.05 -15.68
CA GLU A 128 -4.77 -1.91 -16.96
C GLU A 128 -3.77 -0.74 -16.98
N LEU A 129 -3.91 0.18 -16.02
CA LEU A 129 -3.00 1.32 -15.83
C LEU A 129 -1.96 1.06 -14.75
N ILE A 130 -2.07 -0.05 -14.00
CA ILE A 130 -1.07 -0.47 -13.02
C ILE A 130 0.06 -1.21 -13.75
N GLY A 131 1.30 -0.92 -13.35
CA GLY A 131 2.51 -1.61 -13.78
C GLY A 131 2.63 -2.97 -13.09
N THR A 132 3.83 -3.32 -12.60
CA THR A 132 4.00 -4.54 -11.79
C THR A 132 3.38 -4.33 -10.41
N PRO A 133 2.25 -4.97 -10.07
CA PRO A 133 1.61 -4.79 -8.78
C PRO A 133 2.54 -5.27 -7.66
N ARG A 134 2.64 -4.48 -6.59
CA ARG A 134 3.46 -4.77 -5.41
C ARG A 134 2.67 -4.73 -4.11
N THR A 135 1.49 -4.15 -4.09
CA THR A 135 0.62 -4.12 -2.90
C THR A 135 -0.62 -5.00 -3.10
N LEU A 136 -1.21 -5.47 -1.98
CA LEU A 136 -2.46 -6.25 -2.04
C LEU A 136 -3.57 -5.51 -2.79
N ARG A 137 -3.68 -4.19 -2.53
CA ARG A 137 -4.63 -3.32 -3.20
C ARG A 137 -4.40 -3.31 -4.72
N GLU A 138 -3.16 -3.21 -5.17
CA GLU A 138 -2.82 -3.22 -6.60
C GLU A 138 -3.14 -4.56 -7.25
N HIS A 139 -2.77 -5.68 -6.63
CA HIS A 139 -3.12 -7.01 -7.13
C HIS A 139 -4.64 -7.18 -7.25
N ARG A 140 -5.38 -6.72 -6.24
CA ARG A 140 -6.84 -6.73 -6.26
C ARG A 140 -7.41 -5.86 -7.39
N MET A 141 -6.86 -4.66 -7.61
CA MET A 141 -7.28 -3.75 -8.68
C MET A 141 -6.99 -4.34 -10.07
N VAL A 142 -5.84 -4.99 -10.26
CA VAL A 142 -5.49 -5.71 -11.50
C VAL A 142 -6.48 -6.85 -11.79
N ARG A 143 -6.95 -7.53 -10.75
CA ARG A 143 -7.94 -8.61 -10.88
C ARG A 143 -9.40 -8.12 -10.91
N GLY A 144 -9.65 -6.84 -10.63
CA GLY A 144 -11.00 -6.27 -10.58
C GLY A 144 -11.88 -6.83 -9.45
N ILE A 145 -11.30 -7.31 -8.35
CA ILE A 145 -12.05 -7.93 -7.25
C ILE A 145 -12.41 -6.88 -6.19
N ALA A 146 -13.62 -6.96 -5.62
CA ALA A 146 -14.03 -6.11 -4.51
C ALA A 146 -13.32 -6.50 -3.20
N ALA A 147 -13.08 -5.52 -2.32
CA ALA A 147 -12.42 -5.79 -1.03
C ALA A 147 -13.26 -6.74 -0.15
N GLU A 148 -14.58 -6.62 -0.23
CA GLU A 148 -15.57 -7.45 0.46
C GLU A 148 -15.47 -8.92 0.07
N ASP A 149 -15.24 -9.20 -1.21
CA ASP A 149 -15.16 -10.56 -1.71
C ASP A 149 -13.85 -11.25 -1.28
N ILE A 150 -12.74 -10.50 -1.24
CA ILE A 150 -11.48 -11.01 -0.67
C ILE A 150 -11.62 -11.24 0.84
N ALA A 151 -12.19 -10.28 1.58
CA ALA A 151 -12.42 -10.42 3.02
C ALA A 151 -13.26 -11.67 3.32
N ARG A 152 -14.33 -11.90 2.54
CA ARG A 152 -15.17 -13.10 2.67
C ARG A 152 -14.42 -14.38 2.32
N ALA A 153 -13.64 -14.39 1.24
CA ALA A 153 -12.87 -15.56 0.81
C ALA A 153 -11.81 -15.97 1.84
N VAL A 154 -11.17 -14.98 2.48
CA VAL A 154 -10.14 -15.20 3.49
C VAL A 154 -10.74 -15.47 4.89
N GLY A 155 -12.00 -15.08 5.11
CA GLY A 155 -12.66 -15.18 6.41
C GLY A 155 -12.21 -14.09 7.39
N LEU A 156 -12.00 -12.88 6.87
CA LEU A 156 -11.71 -11.67 7.64
C LEU A 156 -12.92 -10.73 7.61
N GLU A 157 -13.00 -9.87 8.61
CA GLU A 157 -13.92 -8.74 8.59
C GLU A 157 -13.37 -7.66 7.62
N LEU A 158 -14.26 -6.95 6.93
CA LEU A 158 -13.90 -6.01 5.86
C LEU A 158 -12.97 -4.90 6.35
N SER A 159 -13.28 -4.28 7.49
CA SER A 159 -12.45 -3.21 8.04
C SER A 159 -11.06 -3.72 8.42
N ALA A 160 -10.95 -4.93 8.98
CA ALA A 160 -9.67 -5.56 9.26
C ALA A 160 -8.84 -5.81 7.99
N TYR A 161 -9.48 -6.21 6.90
CA TYR A 161 -8.83 -6.37 5.60
C TYR A 161 -8.35 -5.02 5.03
N LEU A 162 -9.22 -4.00 5.01
CA LEU A 162 -8.88 -2.66 4.50
C LEU A 162 -7.72 -2.02 5.28
N GLN A 163 -7.67 -2.22 6.60
CA GLN A 163 -6.55 -1.76 7.42
C GLN A 163 -5.22 -2.44 7.05
N MET A 164 -5.24 -3.72 6.66
CA MET A 164 -4.05 -4.43 6.18
C MET A 164 -3.65 -3.97 4.77
N GLU A 165 -4.62 -3.68 3.89
CA GLU A 165 -4.34 -3.09 2.58
C GLU A 165 -3.68 -1.70 2.73
N GLU A 166 -4.19 -0.87 3.65
CA GLU A 166 -3.70 0.48 3.88
C GLU A 166 -2.33 0.49 4.56
N SER A 167 -2.10 -0.39 5.55
CA SER A 167 -0.80 -0.47 6.22
C SER A 167 0.27 -1.18 5.40
N GLY A 168 -0.10 -1.88 4.31
CA GLY A 168 0.81 -2.68 3.50
C GLY A 168 1.41 -3.88 4.25
N GLU A 169 0.86 -4.21 5.42
CA GLU A 169 1.36 -5.27 6.29
C GLU A 169 0.27 -6.32 6.51
N TRP A 170 0.55 -7.54 6.07
CA TRP A 170 -0.39 -8.64 6.25
C TRP A 170 -0.22 -9.29 7.62
N ARG A 171 -1.28 -9.25 8.44
CA ARG A 171 -1.32 -9.84 9.80
C ARG A 171 -2.19 -11.10 9.91
N GLY A 172 -2.63 -11.66 8.78
CA GLY A 172 -3.42 -12.89 8.76
C GLY A 172 -2.61 -14.14 9.13
N THR A 173 -3.33 -15.18 9.55
CA THR A 173 -2.78 -16.53 9.81
C THR A 173 -2.30 -17.21 8.53
N ASP A 174 -1.53 -18.29 8.65
CA ASP A 174 -1.02 -19.04 7.49
C ASP A 174 -2.14 -19.55 6.57
N ARG A 175 -3.26 -20.00 7.16
CA ARG A 175 -4.46 -20.41 6.41
C ARG A 175 -5.07 -19.25 5.64
N GLN A 176 -5.07 -18.06 6.23
CA GLN A 176 -5.60 -16.84 5.60
C GLN A 176 -4.68 -16.35 4.48
N SER A 177 -3.36 -16.43 4.65
CA SER A 177 -2.38 -16.16 3.59
C SER A 177 -2.54 -17.11 2.41
N ALA A 178 -2.76 -18.41 2.66
CA ALA A 178 -3.00 -19.38 1.60
C ALA A 178 -4.33 -19.10 0.84
N ALA A 179 -5.40 -18.76 1.57
CA ALA A 179 -6.67 -18.37 0.95
C ALA A 179 -6.54 -17.10 0.10
N LEU A 180 -5.76 -16.12 0.58
CA LEU A 180 -5.48 -14.88 -0.14
C LEU A 180 -4.73 -15.13 -1.45
N ALA A 181 -3.69 -15.98 -1.41
CA ALA A 181 -2.92 -16.35 -2.60
C ALA A 181 -3.81 -16.97 -3.68
N VAL A 182 -4.73 -17.85 -3.29
CA VAL A 182 -5.71 -18.45 -4.21
C VAL A 182 -6.72 -17.43 -4.72
N ALA A 183 -7.24 -16.55 -3.85
CA ALA A 183 -8.25 -15.57 -4.23
C ALA A 183 -7.73 -14.51 -5.20
N LEU A 184 -6.46 -14.11 -5.08
CA LEU A 184 -5.82 -13.13 -5.95
C LEU A 184 -5.01 -13.76 -7.09
N ASP A 185 -4.94 -15.10 -7.15
CA ASP A 185 -4.11 -15.86 -8.08
C ASP A 185 -2.66 -15.36 -8.07
N LEU A 186 -2.07 -15.33 -6.87
CA LEU A 186 -0.71 -14.87 -6.62
C LEU A 186 0.25 -16.06 -6.63
N SER A 187 1.38 -15.88 -7.29
CA SER A 187 2.55 -16.74 -7.08
C SER A 187 3.13 -16.52 -5.67
N LEU A 188 3.89 -17.50 -5.17
CA LEU A 188 4.57 -17.38 -3.86
C LEU A 188 5.48 -16.13 -3.76
N PRO A 189 6.28 -15.76 -4.78
CA PRO A 189 7.04 -14.52 -4.76
C PRO A 189 6.15 -13.28 -4.63
N GLU A 190 5.09 -13.20 -5.43
CA GLU A 190 4.15 -12.06 -5.39
C GLU A 190 3.43 -11.96 -4.05
N LEU A 191 3.05 -13.09 -3.45
CA LEU A 191 2.47 -13.11 -2.11
C LEU A 191 3.44 -12.52 -1.07
N VAL A 192 4.73 -12.87 -1.12
CA VAL A 192 5.73 -12.37 -0.16
C VAL A 192 5.93 -10.86 -0.31
N VAL A 193 6.00 -10.36 -1.55
CA VAL A 193 6.11 -8.94 -1.85
C VAL A 193 4.85 -8.21 -1.38
N ALA A 194 3.67 -8.68 -1.79
CA ALA A 194 2.38 -8.04 -1.50
C ALA A 194 2.04 -8.02 0.00
N THR A 195 2.53 -9.00 0.76
CA THR A 195 2.32 -9.08 2.22
C THR A 195 3.36 -8.32 3.04
N GLY A 196 4.37 -7.70 2.40
CA GLY A 196 5.45 -6.98 3.08
C GLY A 196 6.45 -7.89 3.80
N ARG A 197 6.46 -9.20 3.50
CA ARG A 197 7.30 -10.21 4.18
C ARG A 197 8.70 -10.36 3.57
N GLU A 198 8.98 -9.66 2.48
CA GLU A 198 10.21 -9.78 1.70
C GLU A 198 11.48 -9.47 2.51
N VAL A 199 11.47 -8.40 3.31
CA VAL A 199 12.63 -8.03 4.16
C VAL A 199 12.97 -9.14 5.14
N ARG A 200 11.95 -9.69 5.79
CA ARG A 200 12.11 -10.79 6.74
C ARG A 200 12.56 -12.09 6.06
N LEU A 201 12.12 -12.34 4.82
CA LEU A 201 12.61 -13.47 4.03
C LEU A 201 14.10 -13.27 3.70
N ARG A 202 14.50 -12.07 3.23
CA ARG A 202 15.90 -11.74 2.93
C ARG A 202 16.81 -11.98 4.13
N GLU A 203 16.42 -11.50 5.31
CA GLU A 203 17.18 -11.72 6.55
C GLU A 203 17.32 -13.20 6.91
N LEU A 204 16.24 -13.97 6.76
CA LEU A 204 16.26 -15.42 7.02
C LEU A 204 17.17 -16.15 6.03
N LEU A 205 17.10 -15.81 4.74
CA LEU A 205 17.96 -16.39 3.70
C LEU A 205 19.42 -16.02 3.94
N HIS A 206 19.70 -14.76 4.25
CA HIS A 206 21.05 -14.29 4.59
C HIS A 206 21.61 -15.09 5.78
N SER A 207 20.83 -15.24 6.85
CA SER A 207 21.23 -16.03 8.02
C SER A 207 21.44 -17.50 7.67
N ALA A 208 20.58 -18.08 6.83
CA ALA A 208 20.67 -19.47 6.40
C ALA A 208 21.95 -19.77 5.61
N VAL A 209 22.33 -18.87 4.72
CA VAL A 209 23.46 -19.02 3.82
C VAL A 209 24.80 -18.74 4.52
N THR A 210 24.83 -17.76 5.42
CA THR A 210 26.05 -17.38 6.17
C THR A 210 26.34 -18.28 7.37
N THR A 211 25.33 -18.90 7.95
CA THR A 211 25.47 -19.73 9.17
C THR A 211 25.05 -21.18 8.95
N ARG A 212 24.01 -21.65 9.64
CA ARG A 212 23.54 -23.03 9.63
C ARG A 212 22.16 -23.11 8.98
N TRP A 213 22.12 -23.43 7.69
CA TRP A 213 20.88 -23.46 6.91
C TRP A 213 19.76 -24.35 7.51
N GLN A 214 20.07 -25.47 8.17
CA GLN A 214 19.04 -26.38 8.71
C GLN A 214 18.15 -25.73 9.77
N ALA A 215 18.67 -24.77 10.54
CA ALA A 215 17.90 -24.07 11.57
C ALA A 215 16.84 -23.13 10.97
N HIS A 216 17.04 -22.69 9.73
CA HIS A 216 16.21 -21.69 9.06
C HIS A 216 15.10 -22.29 8.18
N VAL A 217 15.10 -23.62 7.95
CA VAL A 217 14.06 -24.33 7.20
C VAL A 217 12.67 -24.11 7.80
N ARG A 218 12.50 -24.34 9.11
CA ARG A 218 11.20 -24.19 9.79
C ARG A 218 10.71 -22.73 9.82
N PRO A 219 11.56 -21.74 10.18
CA PRO A 219 11.19 -20.32 10.07
C PRO A 219 10.79 -19.88 8.66
N ALA A 220 11.53 -20.30 7.64
CA ALA A 220 11.22 -19.97 6.25
C ALA A 220 9.90 -20.63 5.79
N ALA A 221 9.68 -21.90 6.15
CA ALA A 221 8.44 -22.59 5.81
C ALA A 221 7.20 -21.95 6.45
N LYS A 222 7.34 -21.48 7.70
CA LYS A 222 6.29 -20.75 8.39
C LYS A 222 6.03 -19.39 7.75
N LEU A 223 7.08 -18.64 7.40
CA LEU A 223 6.94 -17.31 6.80
C LEU A 223 6.22 -17.36 5.45
N LEU A 224 6.56 -18.37 4.65
CA LEU A 224 5.95 -18.61 3.35
C LEU A 224 4.57 -19.29 3.45
N SER A 225 4.08 -19.55 4.67
CA SER A 225 2.77 -20.16 4.94
C SER A 225 2.53 -21.44 4.12
N LEU A 226 3.59 -22.28 4.01
CA LEU A 226 3.74 -23.35 3.01
C LEU A 226 2.92 -24.61 3.22
N ASP A 227 1.96 -24.65 4.14
CA ASP A 227 1.31 -25.91 4.55
C ASP A 227 0.57 -26.64 3.40
N ARG A 228 0.46 -26.03 2.19
CA ARG A 228 0.00 -26.70 0.97
C ARG A 228 0.76 -26.39 -0.34
N GLN A 229 1.59 -25.33 -0.44
CA GLN A 229 2.05 -24.81 -1.74
C GLN A 229 3.51 -25.10 -2.10
N LEU A 230 4.38 -25.38 -1.13
CA LEU A 230 5.80 -25.70 -1.40
C LEU A 230 6.21 -26.84 -0.47
N ASP A 231 6.75 -27.91 -1.03
CA ASP A 231 7.22 -29.06 -0.24
C ASP A 231 8.34 -28.62 0.71
N ARG A 232 8.31 -29.10 1.95
CA ARG A 232 9.39 -28.87 2.90
C ARG A 232 10.71 -29.46 2.42
N HIS A 233 10.66 -30.62 1.74
CA HIS A 233 11.88 -31.24 1.19
C HIS A 233 12.51 -30.37 0.11
N LEU A 234 11.68 -29.80 -0.77
CA LEU A 234 12.10 -28.82 -1.76
C LEU A 234 12.78 -27.60 -1.12
N LEU A 235 12.23 -27.07 -0.02
CA LEU A 235 12.86 -25.96 0.71
C LEU A 235 14.20 -26.35 1.33
N GLU A 236 14.31 -27.57 1.87
CA GLU A 236 15.57 -28.09 2.42
C GLU A 236 16.66 -28.22 1.35
N ASP A 237 16.30 -28.69 0.16
CA ASP A 237 17.24 -28.84 -0.96
C ASP A 237 17.68 -27.47 -1.51
N VAL A 238 16.75 -26.53 -1.70
CA VAL A 238 17.07 -25.17 -2.15
C VAL A 238 18.00 -24.46 -1.15
N LEU A 239 17.71 -24.53 0.15
CA LEU A 239 18.56 -23.89 1.17
C LEU A 239 19.95 -24.54 1.26
N ARG A 240 20.05 -25.86 1.06
CA ARG A 240 21.32 -26.57 1.01
C ARG A 240 22.15 -26.14 -0.20
N GLU A 241 21.52 -26.01 -1.36
CA GLU A 241 22.17 -25.57 -2.60
C GLU A 241 22.69 -24.13 -2.45
N MET A 242 21.85 -23.19 -1.99
CA MET A 242 22.28 -21.80 -1.75
C MET A 242 23.45 -21.69 -0.77
N HIS A 243 23.41 -22.44 0.33
CA HIS A 243 24.52 -22.48 1.29
C HIS A 243 25.79 -23.02 0.63
N THR A 244 25.70 -24.07 -0.18
CA THR A 244 26.85 -24.69 -0.86
C THR A 244 27.45 -23.71 -1.88
N ASP A 245 26.62 -23.02 -2.64
CA ASP A 245 27.03 -22.01 -3.63
C ASP A 245 27.76 -20.84 -2.98
N TYR A 246 27.23 -20.31 -1.87
CA TYR A 246 27.87 -19.22 -1.14
C TYR A 246 29.19 -19.65 -0.51
N GLN A 247 29.24 -20.80 0.17
CA GLN A 247 30.48 -21.30 0.76
C GLN A 247 31.54 -21.59 -0.32
N GLY A 248 31.13 -22.06 -1.50
CA GLY A 248 32.00 -22.23 -2.66
C GLY A 248 32.59 -20.91 -3.14
N ARG A 249 31.79 -19.85 -3.25
CA ARG A 249 32.25 -18.50 -3.62
C ARG A 249 33.22 -17.94 -2.58
N VAL A 250 32.87 -17.98 -1.29
CA VAL A 250 33.72 -17.48 -0.19
C VAL A 250 35.02 -18.29 -0.07
N THR A 251 35.01 -19.60 -0.30
CA THR A 251 36.22 -20.44 -0.26
C THR A 251 37.11 -20.20 -1.48
N ALA A 252 36.53 -19.96 -2.66
CA ALA A 252 37.27 -19.56 -3.86
C ALA A 252 37.97 -18.20 -3.63
N THR A 253 37.30 -17.26 -2.95
CA THR A 253 37.89 -15.99 -2.48
C THR A 253 39.15 -16.22 -1.64
N LEU A 254 39.10 -17.14 -0.67
CA LEU A 254 40.26 -17.44 0.20
C LEU A 254 41.40 -18.13 -0.55
N THR A 255 41.09 -18.97 -1.54
CA THR A 255 42.08 -19.75 -2.29
C THR A 255 42.85 -18.88 -3.30
N TRP A 256 42.24 -17.81 -3.81
CA TRP A 256 42.85 -16.88 -4.78
C TRP A 256 43.37 -15.59 -4.16
N ALA A 257 42.96 -15.24 -2.93
CA ALA A 257 43.51 -14.11 -2.16
C ALA A 257 45.01 -14.27 -1.80
N ASN A 258 45.64 -15.41 -2.11
CA ASN A 258 47.09 -15.58 -2.04
C ASN A 258 47.85 -14.92 -3.22
N GLY A 259 47.15 -14.22 -4.12
CA GLY A 259 47.78 -13.37 -5.14
C GLY A 259 46.82 -12.30 -5.70
N THR A 260 46.98 -11.05 -5.25
CA THR A 260 46.47 -9.76 -5.79
C THR A 260 45.02 -9.60 -6.31
N ALA A 261 44.19 -10.64 -6.37
CA ALA A 261 42.80 -10.63 -6.85
C ALA A 261 41.76 -10.68 -5.70
N ALA A 262 42.15 -10.16 -4.53
CA ALA A 262 41.33 -10.23 -3.31
C ALA A 262 40.12 -9.27 -3.31
N THR A 263 40.13 -8.22 -4.15
CA THR A 263 39.03 -7.23 -4.23
C THR A 263 37.83 -7.74 -5.03
N ASP A 264 38.04 -8.32 -6.22
CA ASP A 264 36.95 -8.83 -7.08
C ASP A 264 36.22 -10.04 -6.46
N SER A 265 36.93 -10.79 -5.62
CA SER A 265 36.43 -12.04 -5.06
C SER A 265 35.56 -11.82 -3.80
N GLY A 266 35.70 -10.70 -3.11
CA GLY A 266 34.82 -10.29 -2.02
C GLY A 266 33.51 -9.69 -2.53
N ASP A 267 33.58 -9.00 -3.68
CA ASP A 267 32.44 -8.42 -4.39
C ASP A 267 31.44 -9.50 -4.82
N ALA A 268 31.93 -10.64 -5.36
CA ALA A 268 31.10 -11.75 -5.79
C ALA A 268 30.26 -12.42 -4.67
N GLY A 269 30.71 -12.30 -3.40
CA GLY A 269 29.97 -12.75 -2.23
C GLY A 269 28.90 -11.75 -1.79
N LEU A 270 29.21 -10.45 -1.85
CA LEU A 270 28.26 -9.37 -1.56
C LEU A 270 27.16 -9.30 -2.63
N ASP A 271 27.52 -9.39 -3.91
CA ASP A 271 26.58 -9.45 -5.04
C ASP A 271 25.59 -10.62 -4.89
N PHE A 272 26.06 -11.78 -4.41
CA PHE A 272 25.20 -12.93 -4.15
C PHE A 272 24.21 -12.66 -3.02
N LEU A 273 24.64 -11.96 -1.97
CA LEU A 273 23.79 -11.62 -0.83
C LEU A 273 22.77 -10.52 -1.20
N ASP A 274 23.14 -9.58 -2.07
CA ASP A 274 22.24 -8.55 -2.59
C ASP A 274 21.12 -9.16 -3.44
N GLY A 275 21.45 -10.14 -4.29
CA GLY A 275 20.51 -10.89 -5.14
C GLY A 275 19.86 -12.12 -4.49
N ILE A 276 20.00 -12.32 -3.16
CA ILE A 276 19.70 -13.60 -2.50
C ILE A 276 18.24 -14.07 -2.66
N VAL A 277 17.28 -13.13 -2.67
CA VAL A 277 15.85 -13.44 -2.82
C VAL A 277 15.54 -13.90 -4.24
N ASP A 278 16.13 -13.26 -5.26
CA ASP A 278 15.94 -13.63 -6.66
C ASP A 278 16.59 -14.99 -6.97
N HIS A 279 17.79 -15.24 -6.40
CA HIS A 279 18.43 -16.54 -6.47
C HIS A 279 17.58 -17.65 -5.83
N PHE A 280 17.00 -17.39 -4.65
CA PHE A 280 16.10 -18.33 -3.99
C PHE A 280 14.90 -18.69 -4.88
N TRP A 281 14.20 -17.70 -5.44
CA TRP A 281 13.03 -17.96 -6.30
C TRP A 281 13.40 -18.65 -7.61
N SER A 282 14.56 -18.32 -8.19
CA SER A 282 15.07 -18.99 -9.39
C SER A 282 15.35 -20.48 -9.14
N LEU A 283 15.92 -20.81 -7.97
CA LEU A 283 16.15 -22.20 -7.55
C LEU A 283 14.84 -22.94 -7.29
N VAL A 284 13.90 -22.31 -6.60
CA VAL A 284 12.57 -22.88 -6.37
C VAL A 284 11.91 -23.24 -7.71
N GLN A 285 11.86 -22.31 -8.67
CA GLN A 285 11.27 -22.57 -9.99
C GLN A 285 11.97 -23.72 -10.72
N ARG A 286 13.31 -23.74 -10.70
CA ARG A 286 14.10 -24.81 -11.31
C ARG A 286 13.77 -26.18 -10.73
N THR A 287 13.68 -26.27 -9.40
CA THR A 287 13.46 -27.55 -8.71
C THR A 287 11.98 -27.97 -8.74
N THR A 288 11.03 -27.05 -8.91
CA THR A 288 9.60 -27.39 -9.14
C THR A 288 9.28 -27.79 -10.58
N THR A 289 10.14 -27.46 -11.54
CA THR A 289 9.94 -27.80 -12.97
C THR A 289 10.42 -29.22 -13.29
N TYR A 290 11.14 -29.86 -12.37
CA TYR A 290 11.56 -31.26 -12.41
C TYR A 290 10.59 -32.17 -11.66
#